data_AF-A0A5J6G9A2-F1
#
_entry.id   AF-A0A5J6G9A2-F1
#
_cell.length_a   1.000
_cell.length_b   1.000
_cell.length_c   1.000
_cell.angle_alpha   90.00
_cell.angle_beta   90.00
_cell.angle_gamma   90.00
#
_symmetry.space_group_name_H-M   'P 1'
#
loop_
_entity.id
_entity.type
_entity.pdbx_description
1 polymer ?
#
loop_
_entity_poly.entity_id
_entity_poly.type
_entity_poly.pdbx_seq_one_letter_code
_entity_poly.pdbx_strand_id
1 'polypeptide(L)'
;MGARSFFDRAAHWLLTGAPWWLLAFVLLYTAGGAFLGWRAAYEVLVGLTAPGQTQHSAFAYVLSLSGWLLVPAIIGGAAGYFLGRQIDARRPLSEEQVRERVANPEPPATPEPDRDRGLRIRSLAELEAEGGEGRRFVEKYVAGPHTRNREVAEEHWSATVQFVADNWARLEGLTPVEAAVEAERLARAAAFNAAQMDRCFVCDQNHRA
;
A
#
# COMPACT_ATOMS: atom_id res chain seq x y z
N MET A 1 10.72 12.07 25.31
CA MET A 1 11.69 11.08 24.79
C MET A 1 11.08 10.45 23.54
N GLY A 2 11.61 10.83 22.37
CA GLY A 2 10.87 10.86 21.11
C GLY A 2 10.84 9.54 20.34
N ALA A 3 9.76 9.36 19.58
CA ALA A 3 9.50 8.24 18.67
C ALA A 3 10.67 7.95 17.70
N ARG A 4 11.49 8.96 17.34
CA ARG A 4 12.73 8.79 16.55
C ARG A 4 13.66 7.72 17.16
N SER A 5 13.84 7.74 18.48
CA SER A 5 14.69 6.75 19.17
C SER A 5 14.16 5.31 19.09
N PHE A 6 12.85 5.12 18.92
CA PHE A 6 12.27 3.78 18.76
C PHE A 6 12.51 3.27 17.34
N PHE A 7 12.27 4.10 16.32
CA PHE A 7 12.51 3.74 14.92
C PHE A 7 13.99 3.51 14.64
N ASP A 8 14.89 4.32 15.20
CA ASP A 8 16.34 4.12 15.05
C ASP A 8 16.80 2.80 15.67
N ARG A 9 16.25 2.44 16.85
CA ARG A 9 16.53 1.15 17.50
C ARG A 9 15.93 -0.02 16.74
N ALA A 10 14.70 0.11 16.24
CA ALA A 10 14.05 -0.90 15.43
C ALA A 10 14.80 -1.12 14.11
N ALA A 11 15.18 -0.04 13.42
CA ALA A 11 15.98 -0.10 12.21
C ALA A 11 17.37 -0.71 12.46
N HIS A 12 18.04 -0.31 13.55
CA HIS A 12 19.31 -0.90 13.93
C HIS A 12 19.19 -2.40 14.20
N TRP A 13 18.19 -2.83 14.97
CA TRP A 13 17.92 -4.25 15.22
C TRP A 13 17.57 -5.00 13.93
N LEU A 14 16.80 -4.38 13.03
CA LEU A 14 16.43 -4.99 11.75
C LEU A 14 17.65 -5.16 10.84
N LEU A 15 18.63 -4.26 10.92
CA LEU A 15 19.86 -4.34 10.11
C LEU A 15 20.91 -5.28 10.72
N THR A 16 21.03 -5.35 12.04
CA THR A 16 22.08 -6.15 12.70
C THR A 16 21.60 -7.50 13.20
N GLY A 17 20.38 -7.57 13.73
CA GLY A 17 19.79 -8.78 14.32
C GLY A 17 19.00 -9.62 13.31
N ALA A 18 18.20 -9.00 12.45
CA ALA A 18 17.36 -9.75 11.52
C ALA A 18 18.12 -10.67 10.56
N PRO A 19 19.32 -10.32 10.03
CA PRO A 19 20.08 -11.24 9.19
C PRO A 19 20.43 -12.56 9.88
N TRP A 20 20.76 -12.51 11.18
CA TRP A 20 21.06 -13.72 11.95
C TRP A 20 19.83 -14.60 12.16
N TRP A 21 18.69 -13.99 12.46
CA TRP A 21 17.41 -14.71 12.57
C TRP A 21 16.97 -15.31 11.24
N LEU A 22 17.14 -14.56 10.14
CA LEU A 22 16.85 -15.03 8.80
C LEU A 22 17.75 -16.21 8.43
N LEU A 23 19.06 -16.13 8.73
CA LEU A 23 19.99 -17.22 8.51
C LEU A 23 19.59 -18.47 9.32
N ALA A 24 19.28 -18.31 10.62
CA ALA A 24 18.85 -19.42 11.46
C ALA A 24 17.57 -20.08 10.92
N PHE A 25 16.62 -19.29 10.41
CA PHE A 25 15.41 -19.80 9.79
C PHE A 25 15.67 -20.50 8.45
N VAL A 26 16.54 -19.98 7.60
CA VAL A 26 16.94 -20.63 6.34
C VAL A 26 17.59 -21.99 6.63
N LEU A 27 18.46 -22.05 7.64
CA LEU A 27 19.09 -23.30 8.08
C LEU A 27 18.05 -24.28 8.63
N LEU A 28 17.11 -23.80 9.44
CA LEU A 28 16.00 -24.61 9.95
C LEU A 28 15.14 -25.16 8.80
N TYR A 29 14.77 -24.34 7.83
CA TYR A 29 13.98 -24.78 6.68
C TYR A 29 14.74 -25.79 5.81
N THR A 30 16.03 -25.57 5.56
CA THR A 30 16.89 -26.47 4.79
C THR A 30 17.04 -27.83 5.49
N ALA A 31 17.26 -27.83 6.80
CA ALA A 31 17.27 -29.05 7.60
C ALA A 31 15.91 -29.77 7.51
N GLY A 32 14.80 -29.01 7.57
CA GLY A 32 13.46 -29.56 7.37
C GLY A 32 13.28 -30.22 6.01
N GLY A 33 13.76 -29.60 4.94
CA GLY A 33 13.77 -30.17 3.60
C GLY A 33 14.54 -31.49 3.52
N ALA A 34 15.67 -31.59 4.22
CA ALA A 34 16.49 -32.79 4.28
C ALA A 34 15.84 -33.93 5.10
N PHE A 35 15.21 -33.62 6.24
CA PHE A 35 14.63 -34.63 7.14
C PHE A 35 13.20 -35.04 6.80
N LEU A 36 12.36 -34.08 6.38
CA LEU A 36 10.92 -34.30 6.11
C LEU A 36 10.61 -34.41 4.61
N GLY A 37 11.53 -33.96 3.75
CA GLY A 37 11.28 -33.69 2.35
C GLY A 37 10.79 -32.25 2.13
N TRP A 38 11.23 -31.62 1.04
CA TRP A 38 10.95 -30.22 0.70
C TRP A 38 9.47 -29.86 0.71
N ARG A 39 8.63 -30.74 0.17
CA ARG A 39 7.17 -30.54 0.12
C ARG A 39 6.56 -30.54 1.52
N ALA A 40 6.85 -31.55 2.34
CA ALA A 40 6.31 -31.64 3.69
C ALA A 40 6.81 -30.50 4.59
N ALA A 41 8.09 -30.12 4.46
CA ALA A 41 8.65 -28.97 5.16
C ALA A 41 7.91 -27.66 4.80
N TYR A 42 7.64 -27.44 3.51
CA TYR A 42 6.82 -26.30 3.08
C TYR A 42 5.40 -26.35 3.65
N GLU A 43 4.70 -27.48 3.50
CA GLU A 43 3.31 -27.62 3.99
C GLU A 43 3.20 -27.42 5.50
N VAL A 44 4.16 -27.92 6.29
CA VAL A 44 4.22 -27.69 7.74
C VAL A 44 4.52 -26.21 8.07
N LEU A 45 5.44 -25.60 7.32
CA LEU A 45 5.81 -24.20 7.50
C LEU A 45 4.60 -23.26 7.28
N VAL A 46 3.79 -23.53 6.26
CA VAL A 46 2.58 -22.73 5.94
C VAL A 46 1.33 -23.22 6.68
N GLY A 47 1.43 -24.27 7.49
CA GLY A 47 0.32 -24.80 8.29
C GLY A 47 -0.73 -25.59 7.52
N LEU A 48 -0.43 -26.07 6.32
CA LEU A 48 -1.31 -26.96 5.54
C LEU A 48 -1.32 -28.40 6.11
N THR A 49 -0.19 -28.83 6.66
CA THR A 49 -0.04 -30.17 7.26
C THR A 49 0.24 -30.02 8.76
N ALA A 50 -0.50 -30.74 9.59
CA ALA A 50 -0.33 -30.68 11.04
C ALA A 50 1.02 -31.27 11.45
N PRO A 51 1.83 -30.60 12.29
CA PRO A 51 3.17 -31.08 12.66
C PRO A 51 3.20 -32.48 13.27
N GLY A 52 2.15 -32.83 14.03
CA GLY A 52 2.00 -34.14 14.67
C GLY A 52 1.81 -35.32 13.71
N GLN A 53 1.55 -35.07 12.42
CA GLN A 53 1.41 -36.12 11.40
C GLN A 53 2.74 -36.47 10.70
N THR A 54 3.84 -35.81 11.07
CA THR A 54 5.16 -36.05 10.47
C THR A 54 5.99 -37.05 11.29
N GLN A 55 6.92 -37.74 10.64
CA GLN A 55 7.85 -38.67 11.30
C GLN A 55 8.72 -37.99 12.37
N HIS A 56 9.06 -36.71 12.16
CA HIS A 56 9.86 -35.90 13.08
C HIS A 56 9.03 -34.76 13.69
N SER A 57 7.99 -35.11 14.44
CA SER A 57 6.99 -34.17 14.96
C SER A 57 7.59 -33.00 15.76
N ALA A 58 8.57 -33.24 16.63
CA ALA A 58 9.21 -32.18 17.41
C ALA A 58 9.87 -31.11 16.51
N PHE A 59 10.57 -31.55 15.47
CA PHE A 59 11.19 -30.66 14.50
C PHE A 59 10.12 -29.90 13.68
N ALA A 60 9.08 -30.61 13.24
CA ALA A 60 7.97 -30.01 12.52
C ALA A 60 7.24 -28.93 13.34
N TYR A 61 7.11 -29.11 14.66
CA TYR A 61 6.54 -28.08 15.54
C TYR A 61 7.39 -26.82 15.57
N VAL A 62 8.72 -26.95 15.72
CA VAL A 62 9.64 -25.82 15.72
C VAL A 62 9.58 -25.09 14.36
N LEU A 63 9.59 -25.85 13.26
CA LEU A 63 9.47 -25.29 11.92
C LEU A 63 8.15 -24.54 11.72
N SER A 64 7.03 -25.14 12.09
CA SER A 64 5.69 -24.52 11.96
C SER A 64 5.57 -23.25 12.80
N LEU A 65 6.02 -23.29 14.07
CA LEU A 65 6.02 -22.12 14.94
C LEU A 65 6.89 -20.99 14.38
N SER A 66 8.06 -21.33 13.82
CA SER A 66 8.93 -20.36 13.20
C SER A 66 8.30 -19.72 11.95
N GLY A 67 7.58 -20.48 11.13
CA GLY A 67 6.84 -19.96 9.98
C GLY A 67 5.76 -18.97 10.40
N TRP A 68 4.99 -19.34 11.43
CA TRP A 68 3.93 -18.51 12.00
C TRP A 68 4.41 -17.19 12.61
N LEU A 69 5.59 -17.18 13.25
CA LEU A 69 6.12 -15.97 13.88
C LEU A 69 6.93 -15.13 12.91
N LEU A 70 7.81 -15.76 12.14
CA LEU A 70 8.78 -15.04 11.34
C LEU A 70 8.17 -14.44 10.08
N VAL A 71 7.28 -15.16 9.39
CA VAL A 71 6.70 -14.67 8.13
C VAL A 71 5.87 -13.40 8.37
N PRO A 72 4.93 -13.34 9.33
CA PRO A 72 4.22 -12.10 9.64
C PRO A 72 5.12 -10.99 10.17
N ALA A 73 6.16 -11.33 10.95
CA ALA A 73 7.11 -10.33 11.44
C ALA A 73 7.90 -9.66 10.30
N ILE A 74 8.36 -10.44 9.31
CA ILE A 74 9.05 -9.92 8.13
C ILE A 74 8.10 -9.08 7.27
N ILE A 75 6.91 -9.60 6.96
CA ILE A 75 5.91 -8.88 6.14
C ILE A 75 5.48 -7.59 6.84
N GLY A 76 5.14 -7.67 8.13
CA GLY A 76 4.73 -6.53 8.95
C GLY A 76 5.84 -5.50 9.11
N GLY A 77 7.09 -5.94 9.31
CA GLY A 77 8.26 -5.07 9.39
C GLY A 77 8.52 -4.33 8.07
N ALA A 78 8.48 -5.04 6.93
CA ALA A 78 8.63 -4.43 5.61
C ALA A 78 7.48 -3.45 5.32
N ALA A 79 6.23 -3.85 5.54
CA ALA A 79 5.06 -2.99 5.36
C ALA A 79 5.15 -1.72 6.24
N GLY A 80 5.47 -1.88 7.53
CA GLY A 80 5.65 -0.77 8.45
C GLY A 80 6.78 0.19 8.03
N TYR A 81 7.89 -0.34 7.52
CA TYR A 81 8.98 0.46 6.99
C TYR A 81 8.56 1.29 5.76
N PHE A 82 7.88 0.67 4.80
CA PHE A 82 7.40 1.38 3.60
C PHE A 82 6.34 2.42 3.93
N LEU A 83 5.38 2.09 4.80
CA LEU A 83 4.37 3.05 5.28
C LEU A 83 5.04 4.21 6.04
N GLY A 84 6.01 3.92 6.91
CA GLY A 84 6.77 4.93 7.64
C GLY A 84 7.47 5.91 6.70
N ARG A 85 8.15 5.40 5.66
CA ARG A 85 8.79 6.26 4.65
C ARG A 85 7.79 7.11 3.87
N GLN A 86 6.61 6.58 3.54
CA GLN A 86 5.58 7.37 2.87
C GLN A 86 5.03 8.47 3.78
N ILE A 87 4.88 8.21 5.09
CA ILE A 87 4.46 9.21 6.07
C ILE A 87 5.53 10.30 6.21
N ASP A 88 6.80 9.91 6.36
CA ASP A 88 7.92 10.85 6.50
C ASP A 88 8.08 11.72 5.25
N ALA A 89 7.97 11.14 4.05
CA ALA A 89 8.02 11.86 2.79
C ALA A 89 6.85 12.85 2.61
N ARG A 90 5.70 12.57 3.26
CA ARG A 90 4.51 13.42 3.23
C ARG A 90 4.40 14.36 4.40
N ARG A 91 5.34 14.36 5.36
CA ARG A 91 5.33 15.28 6.51
C ARG A 91 5.96 16.60 6.06
N PRO A 92 5.17 17.61 5.64
CA PRO A 92 5.70 18.76 4.91
C PRO A 92 6.17 19.89 5.83
N LEU A 93 6.09 19.71 7.15
CA LEU A 93 6.35 20.78 8.11
C LEU A 93 7.30 20.27 9.20
N SER A 94 8.45 20.93 9.32
CA SER A 94 9.32 20.78 10.49
C SER A 94 8.54 21.19 11.74
N GLU A 95 8.93 20.68 12.91
CA GLU A 95 8.30 21.09 14.18
C GLU A 95 8.35 22.61 14.38
N GLU A 96 9.41 23.27 13.89
CA GLU A 96 9.51 24.73 13.78
C GLU A 96 8.38 25.32 12.92
N GLN A 97 8.14 24.79 11.71
CA GLN A 97 7.11 25.31 10.80
C GLN A 97 5.68 25.07 11.32
N VAL A 98 5.45 23.96 12.03
CA VAL A 98 4.18 23.73 12.71
C VAL A 98 4.00 24.74 13.85
N ARG A 99 5.04 24.95 14.67
CA ARG A 99 5.00 25.93 15.77
C ARG A 99 4.83 27.35 15.24
N GLU A 100 5.48 27.70 14.14
CA GLU A 100 5.37 28.98 13.45
C GLU A 100 3.96 29.19 12.89
N ARG A 101 3.36 28.19 12.24
CA ARG A 101 1.95 28.25 11.80
C ARG A 101 0.94 28.38 12.94
N VAL A 102 1.22 27.77 14.09
CA VAL A 102 0.36 27.90 15.29
C VAL A 102 0.55 29.27 15.94
N ALA A 103 1.77 29.80 15.94
CA ALA A 103 2.09 31.12 16.49
C ALA A 103 1.60 32.27 15.59
N ASN A 104 1.63 32.08 14.28
CA ASN A 104 1.10 32.97 13.25
C ASN A 104 0.05 32.22 12.44
N PRO A 105 -1.19 32.07 12.97
CA PRO A 105 -2.28 31.50 12.20
C PRO A 105 -2.49 32.36 10.95
N GLU A 106 -2.31 31.73 9.79
CA GLU A 106 -2.67 32.36 8.52
C GLU A 106 -4.15 32.75 8.61
N PRO A 107 -4.53 34.01 8.30
CA PRO A 107 -5.93 34.39 8.31
C PRO A 107 -6.69 33.42 7.40
N PRO A 108 -7.92 33.00 7.77
CA PRO A 108 -8.65 32.02 7.00
C PRO A 108 -8.68 32.48 5.55
N ALA A 109 -8.12 31.66 4.65
CA ALA A 109 -8.23 31.91 3.23
C ALA A 109 -9.71 32.14 2.96
N THR A 110 -10.07 33.34 2.50
CA THR A 110 -11.44 33.70 2.16
C THR A 110 -11.96 32.63 1.20
N PRO A 111 -12.92 31.79 1.61
CA PRO A 111 -13.43 30.80 0.71
C PRO A 111 -14.45 31.52 -0.15
N GLU A 112 -14.14 31.69 -1.43
CA GLU A 112 -15.21 31.47 -2.40
C GLU A 112 -14.72 30.69 -3.62
N PRO A 113 -14.36 29.41 -3.44
CA PRO A 113 -14.60 28.44 -4.49
C PRO A 113 -16.11 28.18 -4.53
N ASP A 114 -16.70 28.54 -5.67
CA ASP A 114 -18.01 28.11 -6.20
C ASP A 114 -18.50 26.80 -5.54
N ARG A 115 -19.36 26.93 -4.53
CA ARG A 115 -19.92 25.81 -3.75
C ARG A 115 -20.83 24.89 -4.58
N ASP A 116 -21.15 25.30 -5.81
CA ASP A 116 -22.06 24.58 -6.71
C ASP A 116 -21.34 23.81 -7.82
N ARG A 117 -20.00 23.87 -7.92
CA ARG A 117 -19.26 22.92 -8.76
C ARG A 117 -19.17 21.59 -8.05
N GLY A 118 -20.05 20.68 -8.45
CA GLY A 118 -19.97 19.25 -8.13
C GLY A 118 -18.56 18.68 -8.41
N LEU A 119 -18.33 17.45 -7.94
CA LEU A 119 -17.06 16.73 -8.01
C LEU A 119 -16.46 16.81 -9.43
N ARG A 120 -15.57 17.78 -9.67
CA ARG A 120 -14.94 17.95 -10.99
C ARG A 120 -13.84 16.90 -11.11
N ILE A 121 -14.19 15.75 -11.66
CA ILE A 121 -13.23 14.71 -12.01
C ILE A 121 -12.41 15.20 -13.20
N ARG A 122 -11.09 15.32 -13.03
CA ARG A 122 -10.21 15.66 -14.16
C ARG A 122 -10.19 14.54 -15.18
N SER A 123 -10.25 14.90 -16.45
CA SER A 123 -10.15 13.94 -17.56
C SER A 123 -8.74 13.37 -17.69
N LEU A 124 -8.57 12.20 -18.32
CA LEU A 124 -7.23 11.65 -18.58
C LEU A 124 -6.39 12.57 -19.47
N ALA A 125 -7.02 13.36 -20.35
CA ALA A 125 -6.34 14.39 -21.14
C ALA A 125 -5.74 15.50 -20.26
N GLU A 126 -6.48 15.98 -19.26
CA GLU A 126 -5.96 16.97 -18.31
C GLU A 126 -4.82 16.39 -17.46
N LEU A 127 -4.92 15.13 -17.04
CA LEU A 127 -3.86 14.45 -16.30
C LEU A 127 -2.59 14.23 -17.13
N GLU A 128 -2.74 13.96 -18.41
CA GLU A 128 -1.63 13.82 -19.35
C GLU A 128 -0.95 15.17 -19.64
N ALA A 129 -1.75 16.24 -19.74
CA ALA A 129 -1.29 17.61 -19.94
C ALA A 129 -0.51 18.16 -18.72
N GLU A 130 -0.84 17.71 -17.50
CA GLU A 130 -0.07 17.99 -16.28
C GLU A 130 1.39 17.52 -16.38
N GLY A 131 1.67 16.49 -17.19
CA GLY A 131 3.00 15.90 -17.31
C GLY A 131 3.37 15.05 -16.09
N GLY A 132 4.67 14.81 -15.90
CA GLY A 132 5.22 14.13 -14.71
C GLY A 132 4.53 12.80 -14.37
N GLU A 133 4.02 12.70 -13.14
CA GLU A 133 3.29 11.52 -12.65
C GLU A 133 1.93 11.32 -13.35
N GLY A 134 1.24 12.41 -13.73
CA GLY A 134 -0.04 12.35 -14.43
C GLY A 134 0.08 11.67 -15.79
N ARG A 135 1.09 12.08 -16.58
CA ARG A 135 1.39 11.42 -17.87
C ARG A 135 1.75 9.94 -17.70
N ARG A 136 2.64 9.61 -16.75
CA ARG A 136 3.03 8.22 -16.49
C ARG A 136 1.84 7.35 -16.07
N PHE A 137 0.93 7.91 -15.28
CA PHE A 137 -0.31 7.24 -14.90
C PHE A 137 -1.16 6.96 -16.14
N VAL A 138 -1.46 7.98 -16.95
CA VAL A 138 -2.31 7.84 -18.15
C VAL A 138 -1.72 6.84 -19.13
N GLU A 139 -0.41 6.92 -19.41
CA GLU A 139 0.29 5.98 -20.28
C GLU A 139 0.13 4.53 -19.81
N LYS A 140 0.38 4.24 -18.52
CA LYS A 140 0.28 2.88 -17.98
C LYS A 140 -1.18 2.42 -17.88
N TYR A 141 -2.09 3.29 -17.45
CA TYR A 141 -3.50 2.97 -17.24
C TYR A 141 -4.24 2.72 -18.56
N VAL A 142 -3.96 3.50 -19.60
CA VAL A 142 -4.57 3.33 -20.94
C VAL A 142 -3.91 2.16 -21.68
N ALA A 143 -2.58 2.03 -21.64
CA ALA A 143 -1.88 1.01 -22.41
C ALA A 143 -2.00 -0.41 -21.82
N GLY A 144 -2.11 -0.54 -20.49
CA GLY A 144 -2.23 -1.83 -19.81
C GLY A 144 -3.65 -2.39 -19.88
N PRO A 145 -4.48 -2.19 -18.84
CA PRO A 145 -5.77 -2.87 -18.70
C PRO A 145 -6.81 -2.53 -19.77
N HIS A 146 -6.65 -1.42 -20.49
CA HIS A 146 -7.61 -0.98 -21.52
C HIS A 146 -7.14 -1.23 -22.95
N THR A 147 -5.99 -1.90 -23.14
CA THR A 147 -5.46 -2.24 -24.48
C THR A 147 -5.39 -1.03 -25.44
N ARG A 148 -5.07 0.16 -24.89
CA ARG A 148 -5.03 1.45 -25.59
C ARG A 148 -6.39 2.02 -26.01
N ASN A 149 -7.51 1.47 -25.55
CA ASN A 149 -8.83 2.08 -25.70
C ASN A 149 -9.00 3.22 -24.69
N ARG A 150 -8.76 4.45 -25.13
CA ARG A 150 -8.81 5.65 -24.29
C ARG A 150 -10.21 6.00 -23.82
N GLU A 151 -11.23 5.76 -24.64
CA GLU A 151 -12.62 6.07 -24.31
C GLU A 151 -13.11 5.22 -23.14
N VAL A 152 -12.87 3.91 -23.19
CA VAL A 152 -13.19 2.99 -22.08
C VAL A 152 -12.37 3.33 -20.84
N ALA A 153 -11.09 3.69 -21.01
CA ALA A 153 -10.26 4.11 -19.88
C ALA A 153 -10.78 5.39 -19.20
N GLU A 154 -11.32 6.35 -19.97
CA GLU A 154 -11.89 7.60 -19.45
C GLU A 154 -13.15 7.34 -18.62
N GLU A 155 -14.03 6.46 -19.10
CA GLU A 155 -15.23 6.03 -18.38
C GLU A 155 -14.86 5.33 -17.08
N HIS A 156 -13.96 4.34 -17.15
CA HIS A 156 -13.51 3.59 -15.97
C HIS A 156 -12.77 4.48 -14.96
N TRP A 157 -12.02 5.47 -15.43
CA TRP A 157 -11.37 6.46 -14.58
C TRP A 157 -12.42 7.27 -13.80
N SER A 158 -13.43 7.79 -14.49
CA SER A 158 -14.53 8.55 -13.88
C SER A 158 -15.29 7.72 -12.85
N ALA A 159 -15.63 6.48 -13.20
CA ALA A 159 -16.30 5.54 -12.29
C ALA A 159 -15.43 5.22 -11.06
N THR A 160 -14.11 5.08 -11.23
CA THR A 160 -13.18 4.82 -10.12
C THR A 160 -13.11 6.01 -9.15
N VAL A 161 -13.00 7.24 -9.67
CA VAL A 161 -12.97 8.45 -8.83
C VAL A 161 -14.29 8.61 -8.07
N GLN A 162 -15.42 8.42 -8.75
CA GLN A 162 -16.74 8.47 -8.13
C GLN A 162 -16.89 7.41 -7.03
N PHE A 163 -16.49 6.16 -7.30
CA PHE A 163 -16.53 5.09 -6.30
C PHE A 163 -15.72 5.45 -5.05
N VAL A 164 -14.52 6.01 -5.22
CA VAL A 164 -13.69 6.43 -4.08
C VAL A 164 -14.34 7.59 -3.32
N ALA A 165 -14.93 8.55 -4.02
CA ALA A 165 -15.66 9.66 -3.40
C ALA A 165 -16.83 9.17 -2.53
N ASP A 166 -17.57 8.16 -3.00
CA ASP A 166 -18.78 7.67 -2.34
C ASP A 166 -18.51 6.71 -1.17
N ASN A 167 -17.39 5.99 -1.17
CA ASN A 167 -17.16 4.87 -0.25
C ASN A 167 -16.13 5.12 0.86
N TRP A 168 -15.45 6.27 0.85
CA TRP A 168 -14.27 6.45 1.68
C TRP A 168 -14.52 7.31 2.91
N ALA A 169 -14.61 6.69 4.09
CA ALA A 169 -14.84 7.36 5.39
C ALA A 169 -13.82 8.47 5.72
N ARG A 170 -12.59 8.40 5.18
CA ARG A 170 -11.57 9.46 5.34
C ARG A 170 -11.94 10.79 4.69
N LEU A 171 -12.95 10.81 3.82
CA LEU A 171 -13.47 12.04 3.21
C LEU A 171 -14.51 12.72 4.12
N GLU A 172 -14.98 12.04 5.18
CA GLU A 172 -15.91 12.62 6.15
C GLU A 172 -15.25 13.81 6.87
N GLY A 173 -15.91 14.96 6.81
CA GLY A 173 -15.45 16.20 7.43
C GLY A 173 -14.56 17.08 6.54
N LEU A 174 -14.20 16.63 5.33
CA LEU A 174 -13.59 17.50 4.32
C LEU A 174 -14.64 18.38 3.65
N THR A 175 -14.23 19.56 3.18
CA THR A 175 -15.10 20.33 2.26
C THR A 175 -15.31 19.56 0.95
N PRO A 176 -16.40 19.78 0.20
CA PRO A 176 -16.63 19.08 -1.07
C PRO A 176 -15.47 19.17 -2.06
N VAL A 177 -14.80 20.32 -2.11
CA VAL A 177 -13.63 20.54 -2.98
C VAL A 177 -12.42 19.72 -2.51
N GLU A 178 -12.13 19.72 -1.21
CA GLU A 178 -11.04 18.91 -0.65
C GLU A 178 -11.31 17.41 -0.79
N ALA A 179 -12.56 16.99 -0.59
CA ALA A 179 -13.00 15.62 -0.78
C ALA A 179 -12.81 15.17 -2.24
N ALA A 180 -13.15 16.02 -3.22
CA ALA A 180 -12.93 15.75 -4.64
C ALA A 180 -11.45 15.57 -4.99
N VAL A 181 -10.60 16.49 -4.52
CA VAL A 181 -9.15 16.43 -4.75
C VAL A 181 -8.55 15.18 -4.10
N GLU A 182 -8.94 14.86 -2.87
CA GLU A 182 -8.44 13.69 -2.16
C GLU A 182 -8.95 12.39 -2.77
N ALA A 183 -10.24 12.32 -3.18
CA ALA A 183 -10.81 11.18 -3.87
C ALA A 183 -10.08 10.89 -5.18
N GLU A 184 -9.83 11.91 -6.00
CA GLU A 184 -9.08 11.75 -7.25
C GLU A 184 -7.65 11.25 -7.00
N ARG A 185 -6.97 11.80 -5.96
CA ARG A 185 -5.63 11.38 -5.58
C ARG A 185 -5.58 9.91 -5.15
N LEU A 186 -6.54 9.48 -4.32
CA LEU A 186 -6.66 8.10 -3.86
C LEU A 186 -7.01 7.16 -5.02
N ALA A 187 -7.96 7.55 -5.87
CA ALA A 187 -8.35 6.82 -7.07
C ALA A 187 -7.17 6.64 -8.02
N ARG A 188 -6.36 7.69 -8.26
CA ARG A 188 -5.16 7.60 -9.11
C ARG A 188 -4.16 6.59 -8.56
N ALA A 189 -3.89 6.61 -7.25
CA ALA A 189 -2.97 5.67 -6.63
C ALA A 189 -3.47 4.22 -6.74
N ALA A 190 -4.76 3.98 -6.47
CA ALA A 190 -5.37 2.66 -6.59
C ALA A 190 -5.37 2.15 -8.05
N ALA A 191 -5.81 2.99 -8.99
CA ALA A 191 -5.85 2.68 -10.42
C ALA A 191 -4.45 2.43 -10.99
N PHE A 192 -3.44 3.20 -10.58
CA PHE A 192 -2.06 2.98 -11.01
C PHE A 192 -1.53 1.63 -10.53
N ASN A 193 -1.74 1.28 -9.25
CA ASN A 193 -1.32 -0.01 -8.71
C ASN A 193 -2.03 -1.18 -9.42
N ALA A 194 -3.33 -1.06 -9.70
CA ALA A 194 -4.07 -2.05 -10.48
C ALA A 194 -3.49 -2.19 -11.90
N ALA A 195 -3.20 -1.07 -12.55
CA ALA A 195 -2.61 -1.06 -13.89
C ALA A 195 -1.19 -1.65 -13.93
N GLN A 196 -0.42 -1.61 -12.84
CA GLN A 196 0.87 -2.32 -12.76
C GLN A 196 0.71 -3.85 -12.92
N MET A 197 -0.45 -4.38 -12.53
CA MET A 197 -0.82 -5.78 -12.70
C MET A 197 -1.63 -6.03 -13.99
N ASP A 198 -1.68 -5.03 -14.89
CA ASP A 198 -2.52 -5.01 -16.09
C ASP A 198 -4.01 -5.30 -15.79
N ARG A 199 -4.50 -4.80 -14.64
CA ARG A 199 -5.90 -4.92 -14.20
C ARG A 199 -6.58 -3.57 -14.06
N CYS A 200 -7.89 -3.56 -14.24
CA CYS A 200 -8.76 -2.43 -13.94
C CYS A 200 -9.95 -2.92 -13.13
N PHE A 201 -10.27 -2.22 -12.04
CA PHE A 201 -11.36 -2.57 -11.13
C PHE A 201 -12.70 -2.68 -11.85
N VAL A 202 -12.99 -1.76 -12.75
CA VAL A 202 -14.27 -1.72 -13.48
C VAL A 202 -14.33 -2.85 -14.53
N CYS A 203 -13.25 -3.09 -15.28
CA CYS A 203 -13.16 -4.25 -16.20
C CYS A 203 -13.41 -5.57 -15.45
N ASP A 204 -12.75 -5.75 -14.30
CA ASP A 204 -12.85 -6.99 -13.52
C ASP A 204 -14.25 -7.24 -12.96
N GLN A 205 -15.01 -6.18 -12.67
CA GLN A 205 -16.41 -6.31 -12.25
C GLN A 205 -17.31 -6.71 -13.40
N ASN A 206 -17.14 -6.09 -14.57
CA ASN A 206 -17.95 -6.38 -15.75
C ASN A 206 -17.77 -7.82 -16.27
N HIS A 207 -16.62 -8.45 -16.03
CA HIS A 207 -16.39 -9.86 -16.38
C HIS A 207 -17.01 -10.87 -15.40
N ARG A 208 -17.51 -10.41 -14.24
CA ARG A 208 -18.11 -11.28 -13.21
C ARG A 208 -19.64 -11.24 -13.20
N ALA A 209 -20.24 -10.33 -13.95
CA ALA A 209 -21.68 -10.23 -14.16
C ALA A 209 -22.11 -11.11 -15.34
#